data_AF-A0A6H9YC17-F1
#
_entry.id   AF-A0A6H9YC17-F1
#
_cell.length_a   1.000
_cell.length_b   1.000
_cell.length_c   1.000
_cell.angle_alpha   90.00
_cell.angle_beta   90.00
_cell.angle_gamma   90.00
#
_symmetry.space_group_name_H-M   'P 1'
#
loop_
_entity.id
_entity.type
_entity.pdbx_description
1 polymer ?
#
loop_
_entity_poly.entity_id
_entity_poly.type
_entity_poly.pdbx_seq_one_letter_code
_entity_poly.pdbx_strand_id
1 'polypeptide(L)'
;MIDKNWQGKTPDPEWVLQEIARLNAVVDAFSVEMKLKLEQKVKEGWTGWDQPASKVKLWNAMLAQGAAIPLAQGQEADIANLAMMLWFLNGSNKA
;
A
#
# COMPACT_ATOMS: atom_id res chain seq x y z
N MET A 1 13.94 11.22 -0.19
CA MET A 1 14.06 11.41 -1.66
C MET A 1 14.61 10.12 -2.23
N ILE A 2 13.91 9.50 -3.18
CA ILE A 2 14.52 8.46 -4.02
C ILE A 2 15.02 9.22 -5.24
N ASP A 3 16.29 9.59 -5.24
CA ASP A 3 16.88 10.34 -6.35
C ASP A 3 17.06 9.43 -7.56
N LYS A 4 16.50 9.86 -8.69
CA LYS A 4 16.76 9.22 -9.98
C LYS A 4 18.19 9.54 -10.40
N ASN A 5 19.09 8.58 -10.19
CA ASN A 5 20.38 8.38 -10.85
C ASN A 5 20.89 9.59 -11.67
N TRP A 6 21.23 10.66 -10.97
CA TRP A 6 21.65 11.95 -11.54
C TRP A 6 22.98 11.87 -12.31
N GLN A 7 23.67 10.72 -12.26
CA GLN A 7 24.98 10.48 -12.86
C GLN A 7 24.93 9.71 -14.20
N GLY A 8 23.74 9.30 -14.68
CA GLY A 8 23.60 8.66 -16.00
C GLY A 8 24.33 7.32 -16.18
N LYS A 9 24.80 6.69 -15.09
CA LYS A 9 25.45 5.38 -15.13
C LYS A 9 24.41 4.27 -15.12
N THR A 10 24.42 3.42 -16.13
CA THR A 10 23.66 2.16 -16.11
C THR A 10 24.11 1.36 -14.89
N PRO A 11 23.20 0.99 -13.97
CA PRO A 11 23.58 0.21 -12.80
C PRO A 11 24.07 -1.18 -13.23
N ASP A 12 24.97 -1.76 -12.45
CA ASP A 12 25.43 -3.13 -12.65
C ASP A 12 24.24 -4.12 -12.65
N PRO A 13 24.05 -4.93 -13.70
CA PRO A 13 22.94 -5.89 -13.77
C PRO A 13 22.82 -6.83 -12.57
N GLU A 14 23.95 -7.27 -12.00
CA GLU A 14 23.94 -8.17 -10.84
C GLU A 14 23.40 -7.43 -9.60
N TRP A 15 23.89 -6.22 -9.35
CA TRP A 15 23.37 -5.35 -8.30
C TRP A 15 21.87 -5.07 -8.47
N VAL A 16 21.39 -4.81 -9.69
CA VAL A 16 19.95 -4.57 -9.97
C VAL A 16 19.11 -5.77 -9.55
N LEU A 17 19.54 -6.99 -9.91
CA LEU A 17 18.80 -8.20 -9.54
C LEU A 17 18.75 -8.40 -8.03
N GLN A 18 19.87 -8.15 -7.34
CA GLN A 18 19.92 -8.21 -5.87
C GLN A 18 19.00 -7.17 -5.23
N GLU A 19 18.96 -5.95 -5.75
CA GLU A 19 18.10 -4.89 -5.21
C GLU A 19 16.62 -5.18 -5.46
N ILE A 20 16.25 -5.69 -6.64
CA ILE A 20 14.88 -6.17 -6.92
C ILE A 20 14.50 -7.26 -5.92
N ALA A 21 15.38 -8.23 -5.65
CA ALA A 21 15.10 -9.30 -4.68
C ALA A 21 14.89 -8.75 -3.27
N ARG A 22 15.70 -7.77 -2.84
CA ARG A 22 15.54 -7.10 -1.54
C ARG A 22 14.21 -6.35 -1.44
N LEU A 23 13.84 -5.58 -2.47
CA LEU A 23 12.57 -4.86 -2.52
C LEU A 23 11.39 -5.82 -2.43
N ASN A 24 11.42 -6.91 -3.21
CA ASN A 24 10.38 -7.93 -3.18
C ASN A 24 10.24 -8.56 -1.79
N ALA A 25 11.35 -8.91 -1.14
CA ALA A 25 11.32 -9.49 0.21
C ALA A 25 10.67 -8.54 1.25
N VAL A 26 10.94 -7.24 1.15
CA VAL A 26 10.31 -6.23 2.02
C VAL A 26 8.81 -6.08 1.71
N VAL A 27 8.44 -6.05 0.43
CA VAL A 27 7.02 -5.99 0.02
C VAL A 27 6.27 -7.23 0.49
N ASP A 28 6.86 -8.41 0.37
CA ASP A 28 6.25 -9.67 0.83
C ASP A 28 6.00 -9.63 2.34
N ALA A 29 7.00 -9.24 3.13
CA ALA A 29 6.87 -9.09 4.57
C ALA A 29 5.78 -8.07 4.94
N PHE A 30 5.74 -6.92 4.26
CA PHE A 30 4.71 -5.91 4.48
C PHE A 30 3.31 -6.41 4.09
N SER A 31 3.20 -7.23 3.04
CA SER A 31 1.94 -7.81 2.61
C SER A 31 1.34 -8.78 3.64
N VAL A 32 2.18 -9.45 4.44
CA VAL A 32 1.72 -10.31 5.55
C VAL A 32 1.03 -9.45 6.60
N GLU A 33 1.63 -8.33 7.02
CA GLU A 33 1.03 -7.39 7.96
C GLU A 33 -0.30 -6.81 7.44
N MET A 34 -0.34 -6.45 6.15
CA MET A 34 -1.57 -5.99 5.50
C MET A 34 -2.69 -7.02 5.62
N LYS A 35 -2.41 -8.30 5.30
CA LYS A 35 -3.38 -9.40 5.37
C LYS A 35 -3.86 -9.63 6.80
N LEU A 36 -2.97 -9.69 7.78
CA LEU A 36 -3.32 -9.88 9.19
C LEU A 36 -4.29 -8.80 9.69
N LYS A 37 -4.05 -7.52 9.34
CA LYS A 37 -4.96 -6.43 9.69
C LYS A 37 -6.32 -6.54 8.99
N LEU A 38 -6.35 -6.94 7.72
CA LEU A 38 -7.62 -7.16 7.00
C LEU A 38 -8.42 -8.30 7.61
N GLU A 39 -7.77 -9.42 7.93
CA GLU A 39 -8.40 -10.55 8.61
C GLU A 39 -8.99 -10.13 9.96
N GLN A 40 -8.25 -9.33 10.73
CA GLN A 40 -8.74 -8.80 12.00
C GLN A 40 -9.98 -7.92 11.80
N LYS A 41 -9.98 -7.01 10.82
CA LYS A 41 -11.16 -6.18 10.49
C LYS A 41 -12.35 -7.04 10.05
N VAL A 42 -12.14 -8.09 9.26
CA VAL A 42 -13.23 -9.01 8.89
C VAL A 42 -13.80 -9.72 10.13
N LYS A 43 -12.94 -10.18 11.05
CA LYS A 43 -13.37 -10.78 12.33
C LYS A 43 -14.16 -9.82 13.21
N GLU A 44 -13.85 -8.52 13.15
CA GLU A 44 -14.59 -7.44 13.81
C GLU A 44 -15.90 -7.04 13.10
N GLY A 45 -16.22 -7.65 11.95
CA GLY A 45 -17.45 -7.42 11.21
C GLY A 45 -17.38 -6.27 10.19
N TRP A 46 -16.19 -5.75 9.89
CA TRP A 46 -16.03 -4.74 8.85
C TRP A 46 -16.27 -5.35 7.46
N THR A 47 -17.12 -4.69 6.67
CA THR A 47 -17.54 -5.12 5.34
C THR A 47 -17.77 -3.91 4.41
N GLY A 48 -18.10 -4.16 3.14
CA GLY A 48 -18.46 -3.14 2.15
C GLY A 48 -17.27 -2.36 1.57
N TRP A 49 -16.05 -2.81 1.82
CA TRP A 49 -14.83 -2.17 1.29
C TRP A 49 -14.75 -2.23 -0.24
N ASP A 50 -15.43 -3.19 -0.84
CA ASP A 50 -15.50 -3.52 -2.27
C ASP A 50 -16.69 -2.85 -2.99
N GLN A 51 -17.51 -2.09 -2.26
CA GLN A 51 -18.66 -1.39 -2.84
C GLN A 51 -18.26 -0.02 -3.44
N PRO A 52 -18.77 0.35 -4.63
CA PRO A 52 -18.48 1.66 -5.24
C PRO A 52 -18.82 2.85 -4.33
N ALA A 53 -19.89 2.73 -3.54
CA ALA A 53 -20.33 3.76 -2.59
C ALA A 53 -19.28 4.06 -1.50
N SER A 54 -18.41 3.10 -1.19
CA SER A 54 -17.36 3.25 -0.17
C SER A 54 -16.17 4.10 -0.64
N LYS A 55 -16.05 4.38 -1.94
CA LYS A 55 -14.89 5.06 -2.53
C LYS A 55 -14.55 6.39 -1.87
N VAL A 56 -15.55 7.25 -1.66
CA VAL A 56 -15.34 8.58 -1.02
C VAL A 56 -14.91 8.42 0.44
N LYS A 57 -15.53 7.49 1.18
CA LYS A 57 -15.18 7.20 2.58
C LYS A 57 -13.74 6.69 2.70
N LEU A 58 -13.34 5.76 1.83
CA LEU A 58 -11.99 5.19 1.79
C LEU A 58 -10.94 6.26 1.45
N TRP A 59 -11.24 7.13 0.49
CA TRP A 59 -10.36 8.25 0.12
C TRP A 59 -10.12 9.21 1.28
N ASN A 60 -11.18 9.61 1.97
CA ASN A 60 -11.08 10.52 3.12
C ASN A 60 -10.33 9.88 4.29
N ALA A 61 -10.55 8.59 4.56
CA ALA A 61 -9.82 7.86 5.59
C ALA A 61 -8.31 7.81 5.28
N MET A 62 -7.95 7.58 4.01
CA MET A 62 -6.54 7.53 3.57
C MET A 62 -5.87 8.89 3.74
N LEU A 63 -6.53 9.98 3.36
CA LEU A 63 -6.02 11.34 3.55
C LEU A 63 -5.84 11.69 5.04
N ALA A 64 -6.83 11.35 5.88
CA ALA A 64 -6.76 11.64 7.31
C ALA A 64 -5.61 10.90 8.00
N GLN A 65 -5.41 9.62 7.70
CA GLN A 65 -4.31 8.84 8.26
C GLN A 65 -2.95 9.27 7.70
N GLY A 66 -2.86 9.56 6.39
CA GLY A 66 -1.62 10.02 5.76
C GLY A 66 -1.19 11.43 6.19
N ALA A 67 -2.13 12.32 6.52
CA ALA A 67 -1.82 13.68 6.97
C ALA A 67 -1.27 13.75 8.40
N ALA A 68 -1.40 12.68 9.19
CA ALA A 68 -1.04 12.65 10.60
C ALA A 68 0.43 12.28 10.88
N ILE A 69 1.33 12.31 9.90
CA ILE A 69 2.76 11.97 10.10
C ILE A 69 3.41 13.04 11.02
N PRO A 70 4.11 12.66 12.11
CA PRO A 70 4.65 11.32 12.45
C PRO A 70 3.76 10.41 13.31
N LEU A 71 2.59 10.85 13.76
CA LEU A 71 1.66 10.05 14.59
C LEU A 71 1.11 8.80 13.86
N ALA A 72 1.24 8.75 12.54
CA ALA A 72 0.87 7.61 11.72
C ALA A 72 1.93 6.49 11.67
N GLN A 73 3.08 6.64 12.36
CA GLN A 73 4.08 5.57 12.46
C GLN A 73 3.45 4.29 13.05
N GLY A 74 3.59 3.16 12.35
CA GLY A 74 2.93 1.90 12.69
C GLY A 74 1.54 1.70 12.06
N GLN A 75 1.01 2.69 11.33
CA GLN A 75 -0.26 2.61 10.58
C GLN A 75 -0.05 2.43 9.08
N GLU A 76 1.19 2.21 8.62
CA GLU A 76 1.53 2.12 7.20
C GLU A 76 0.71 1.02 6.50
N ALA A 77 0.53 -0.12 7.15
CA ALA A 77 -0.28 -1.22 6.62
C ALA A 77 -1.78 -0.89 6.55
N ASP A 78 -2.31 -0.06 7.45
CA ASP A 78 -3.69 0.41 7.38
C ASP A 78 -3.90 1.38 6.20
N ILE A 79 -2.96 2.31 6.01
CA ILE A 79 -2.96 3.26 4.89
C ILE A 79 -2.82 2.49 3.56
N ALA A 80 -1.91 1.53 3.49
CA ALA A 80 -1.73 0.68 2.31
C ALA A 80 -2.98 -0.15 1.99
N ASN A 81 -3.67 -0.67 3.02
CA ASN A 81 -4.93 -1.38 2.84
C ASN A 81 -6.03 -0.47 2.27
N LEU A 82 -6.14 0.78 2.71
CA LEU A 82 -7.06 1.77 2.13
C LEU A 82 -6.71 2.06 0.66
N ALA A 83 -5.42 2.24 0.36
CA ALA A 83 -4.94 2.44 -1.01
C ALA A 83 -5.25 1.23 -1.92
N MET A 84 -5.07 0.01 -1.41
CA MET A 84 -5.39 -1.23 -2.12
C MET A 84 -6.90 -1.33 -2.44
N MET A 85 -7.78 -1.03 -1.48
CA MET A 85 -9.23 -1.01 -1.72
C MET A 85 -9.63 0.01 -2.79
N LEU A 86 -9.03 1.20 -2.76
CA LEU A 86 -9.24 2.22 -3.79
C LEU A 86 -8.72 1.79 -5.16
N TRP A 87 -7.55 1.14 -5.21
CA TRP A 87 -7.01 0.56 -6.44
C TRP A 87 -7.95 -0.48 -7.04
N PHE A 88 -8.48 -1.40 -6.22
CA PHE A 88 -9.49 -2.38 -6.64
C PHE A 88 -10.73 -1.68 -7.22
N LEU A 89 -11.34 -0.75 -6.49
CA LEU A 89 -12.53 -0.02 -6.93
C LEU A 89 -12.30 0.81 -8.20
N ASN A 90 -11.08 1.30 -8.43
CA ASN A 90 -10.71 2.02 -9.65
C ASN A 90 -10.49 1.07 -10.84
N GLY A 91 -10.01 -0.15 -10.59
CA GLY A 91 -9.85 -1.20 -11.59
C GLY A 91 -11.18 -1.81 -12.03
N SER A 92 -12.14 -1.96 -11.10
CA SER A 92 -13.49 -2.50 -11.38
C SER A 92 -14.34 -1.60 -12.29
N ASN A 93 -13.95 -0.34 -12.50
CA ASN A 93 -14.55 0.56 -13.51
C ASN A 93 -14.00 0.34 -14.93
N LYS A 94 -13.08 -0.62 -15.13
CA LYS A 94 -12.46 -0.93 -16.44
C LYS A 94 -12.92 -2.27 -17.04
N ALA A 95 -13.95 -2.90 -16.46
CA ALA A 95 -14.57 -4.12 -16.98
C ALA A 95 -15.92 -3.81 -17.63
#